data_AF-E4V3F8-F1
#
_entry.id   AF-E4V3F8-F1
#
_cell.length_a   1.000
_cell.length_b   1.000
_cell.length_c   1.000
_cell.angle_alpha   90.00
_cell.angle_beta   90.00
_cell.angle_gamma   90.00
#
_symmetry.space_group_name_H-M   'P 1'
#
loop_
_entity.id
_entity.type
_entity.pdbx_description
1 polymer ?
#
loop_
_entity_poly.entity_id
_entity_poly.type
_entity_poly.pdbx_seq_one_letter_code
_entity_poly.pdbx_strand_id
1 'polypeptide(L)'
;MAPTRLVRTLKLKLSLRPACQPTTASAVVPWRSENSLSVAAGSPLGSCLGTFSGQQHCRRNLTYSRCITHYNQSQLQLLGADRRTNMGDSRDASARRLRALAEHISPAGQQNQSRSYSQAVTGCSSDIDFSALSKLLPHDGPEGEAVWYVVVAAALMAFHREAAVGALWEHIVSTRPTSTEEERALIARRIRESCLKASVLVGFPRGINALSSLHGSLASHTPSTHRLLSADSSLRSPVDGKTKLERGTAFFTRLYAGHTNKILDNMSRSSGGDLSYYALASVYGELMAETRVVNAMETVLMEFVCCLADDVAPQAKGHFFGSRNMGASGARIKGAVSIVQDLARQAGLDVPGTGEEYAFLAKADSW
;
A
#
# COMPACT_ATOMS: atom_id res chain seq x y z
N MET A 1 29.82 46.15 -47.70
CA MET A 1 29.60 46.54 -46.29
C MET A 1 28.34 45.86 -45.78
N ALA A 2 28.52 44.89 -44.87
CA ALA A 2 27.60 44.39 -43.84
C ALA A 2 27.99 42.93 -43.50
N PRO A 3 28.43 42.61 -42.27
CA PRO A 3 28.94 41.29 -41.93
C PRO A 3 27.88 40.34 -41.34
N THR A 4 28.20 39.06 -41.48
CA THR A 4 27.56 37.85 -40.98
C THR A 4 27.34 37.83 -39.46
N ARG A 5 26.15 37.37 -39.01
CA ARG A 5 25.87 37.08 -37.59
C ARG A 5 25.92 35.58 -37.33
N LEU A 6 26.82 35.22 -36.41
CA LEU A 6 27.09 33.89 -35.87
C LEU A 6 25.95 33.45 -34.92
N VAL A 7 25.42 32.24 -35.13
CA VAL A 7 24.49 31.58 -34.20
C VAL A 7 25.28 31.02 -33.02
N ARG A 8 25.02 31.52 -31.80
CA ARG A 8 25.57 30.99 -30.55
C ARG A 8 24.64 29.94 -29.96
N THR A 9 25.10 28.70 -29.90
CA THR A 9 24.50 27.60 -29.13
C THR A 9 24.80 27.78 -27.64
N LEU A 10 23.76 27.97 -26.82
CA LEU A 10 23.85 27.99 -25.37
C LEU A 10 23.81 26.55 -24.84
N LYS A 11 24.97 26.05 -24.38
CA LYS A 11 25.07 24.85 -23.54
C LYS A 11 24.67 25.21 -22.11
N LEU A 12 23.60 24.61 -21.60
CA LEU A 12 23.23 24.68 -20.18
C LEU A 12 24.23 23.85 -19.36
N LYS A 13 25.00 24.49 -18.48
CA LYS A 13 25.84 23.83 -17.46
C LYS A 13 24.97 23.48 -16.25
N LEU A 14 24.82 22.19 -15.96
CA LEU A 14 24.31 21.71 -14.66
C LEU A 14 25.33 22.06 -13.57
N SER A 15 24.94 22.88 -12.61
CA SER A 15 25.70 23.13 -11.38
C SER A 15 25.32 22.06 -10.35
N LEU A 16 26.23 21.10 -10.13
CA LEU A 16 26.16 20.17 -9.01
C LEU A 16 26.76 20.86 -7.78
N ARG A 17 25.97 20.99 -6.70
CA ARG A 17 26.48 21.38 -5.38
C ARG A 17 27.11 20.14 -4.70
N PRO A 18 28.28 20.27 -4.04
CA PRO A 18 28.92 19.14 -3.40
C PRO A 18 28.29 18.79 -2.04
N ALA A 19 28.29 17.48 -1.76
CA ALA A 19 27.89 16.90 -0.49
C ALA A 19 28.83 17.35 0.65
N CYS A 20 28.24 17.66 1.80
CA CYS A 20 28.94 18.01 3.03
C CYS A 20 29.65 16.76 3.58
N GLN A 21 30.97 16.81 3.74
CA GLN A 21 31.75 15.84 4.50
C GLN A 21 31.68 16.18 6.00
N PRO A 22 31.61 15.20 6.91
CA PRO A 22 32.01 15.40 8.29
C PRO A 22 33.50 15.06 8.48
N THR A 23 34.23 16.03 9.03
CA THR A 23 35.61 15.91 9.52
C THR A 23 35.67 15.11 10.83
N THR A 24 36.75 14.33 10.95
CA THR A 24 37.17 13.49 12.07
C THR A 24 37.83 14.27 13.21
N ALA A 25 37.64 13.86 14.48
CA ALA A 25 38.72 13.48 15.41
C ALA A 25 38.25 13.10 16.84
N SER A 26 38.65 11.88 17.24
CA SER A 26 39.02 11.32 18.55
C SER A 26 38.57 11.93 19.88
N ALA A 27 37.99 11.06 20.73
CA ALA A 27 38.58 10.75 22.04
C ALA A 27 38.17 9.33 22.50
N VAL A 28 39.17 8.47 22.69
CA VAL A 28 39.09 7.16 23.34
C VAL A 28 39.50 7.36 24.80
N VAL A 29 38.66 6.99 25.77
CA VAL A 29 39.08 6.45 27.09
C VAL A 29 37.99 5.49 27.60
N PRO A 30 38.34 4.29 28.10
CA PRO A 30 37.39 3.25 28.49
C PRO A 30 37.01 3.35 29.97
N TRP A 31 35.77 2.98 30.32
CA TRP A 31 35.39 2.75 31.72
C TRP A 31 34.66 1.43 31.90
N ARG A 32 35.06 0.78 32.99
CA ARG A 32 34.89 -0.62 33.39
C ARG A 32 33.45 -1.02 33.71
N SER A 33 33.24 -2.31 33.52
CA SER A 33 32.31 -3.19 34.23
C SER A 33 32.48 -3.12 35.74
N GLU A 34 31.38 -3.01 36.49
CA GLU A 34 31.12 -3.79 37.72
C GLU A 34 29.72 -3.51 38.29
N ASN A 35 29.22 -4.53 39.00
CA ASN A 35 28.08 -4.56 39.93
C ASN A 35 26.67 -4.91 39.40
N SER A 36 26.51 -6.22 39.28
CA SER A 36 25.44 -7.06 39.84
C SER A 36 24.72 -6.56 41.11
N LEU A 37 23.51 -7.11 41.27
CA LEU A 37 22.65 -7.23 42.48
C LEU A 37 21.58 -6.14 42.67
N SER A 38 20.31 -6.49 42.39
CA SER A 38 19.46 -7.04 43.46
C SER A 38 18.09 -7.46 42.91
N VAL A 39 17.76 -8.71 43.24
CA VAL A 39 16.43 -9.30 43.17
C VAL A 39 15.61 -8.74 44.33
N ALA A 40 14.40 -8.27 44.06
CA ALA A 40 13.38 -8.08 45.09
C ALA A 40 12.08 -8.74 44.63
N ALA A 41 11.87 -9.95 45.14
CA ALA A 41 10.56 -10.60 45.21
C ALA A 41 9.93 -10.25 46.56
N GLY A 42 8.62 -9.99 46.57
CA GLY A 42 7.82 -10.02 47.79
C GLY A 42 6.63 -9.06 47.83
N SER A 43 5.46 -9.52 47.39
CA SER A 43 4.33 -9.88 48.28
C SER A 43 2.99 -9.85 47.52
N PRO A 44 2.11 -10.86 47.69
CA PRO A 44 0.76 -10.91 47.13
C PRO A 44 -0.33 -10.54 48.15
N LEU A 45 -1.58 -10.56 47.66
CA LEU A 45 -2.89 -10.60 48.34
C LEU A 45 -3.68 -9.29 48.41
N GLY A 46 -4.90 -9.35 47.88
CA GLY A 46 -5.89 -8.28 47.88
C GLY A 46 -7.12 -8.63 47.04
N SER A 47 -7.73 -9.78 47.31
CA SER A 47 -9.04 -10.21 46.79
C SER A 47 -10.16 -9.32 47.32
N CYS A 48 -11.04 -8.84 46.43
CA CYS A 48 -12.38 -8.39 46.79
C CYS A 48 -13.39 -8.94 45.76
N LEU A 49 -14.31 -9.73 46.30
CA LEU A 49 -15.49 -10.31 45.67
C LEU A 49 -16.53 -9.21 45.39
N GLY A 50 -17.20 -9.29 44.25
CA GLY A 50 -18.36 -8.48 43.91
C GLY A 50 -19.19 -9.21 42.85
N THR A 51 -20.11 -10.04 43.31
CA THR A 51 -21.13 -10.73 42.52
C THR A 51 -22.15 -9.75 41.96
N PHE A 52 -22.44 -9.82 40.66
CA PHE A 52 -23.77 -9.49 40.13
C PHE A 52 -24.19 -10.49 39.07
N SER A 53 -25.44 -10.89 39.21
CA SER A 53 -26.14 -11.98 38.54
C SER A 53 -26.61 -11.63 37.12
N GLY A 54 -26.43 -12.60 36.22
CA GLY A 54 -27.51 -13.09 35.36
C GLY A 54 -27.86 -12.31 34.09
N GLN A 55 -27.40 -12.82 32.94
CA GLN A 55 -28.30 -13.02 31.81
C GLN A 55 -27.78 -14.12 30.88
N GLN A 56 -28.65 -15.11 30.65
CA GLN A 56 -28.48 -16.27 29.77
C GLN A 56 -28.14 -15.84 28.35
N HIS A 57 -27.12 -16.44 27.73
CA HIS A 57 -27.04 -16.58 26.26
C HIS A 57 -26.46 -17.95 25.88
N CYS A 58 -27.12 -18.58 24.91
CA CYS A 58 -26.90 -19.92 24.37
C CYS A 58 -25.42 -20.24 24.06
N ARG A 59 -24.91 -21.34 24.62
CA ARG A 59 -23.66 -21.98 24.18
C ARG A 59 -23.91 -22.80 22.91
N ARG A 60 -23.23 -22.45 21.80
CA ARG A 60 -22.89 -23.39 20.72
C ARG A 60 -21.41 -23.74 20.89
N ASN A 61 -21.14 -25.00 21.25
CA ASN A 61 -19.79 -25.57 21.29
C ASN A 61 -19.31 -25.81 19.85
N LEU A 62 -18.22 -25.15 19.45
CA LEU A 62 -17.39 -25.57 18.33
C LEU A 62 -16.09 -26.12 18.90
N THR A 63 -15.97 -27.44 18.92
CA THR A 63 -14.73 -28.16 19.24
C THR A 63 -13.76 -28.01 18.08
N TYR A 64 -12.61 -27.39 18.33
CA TYR A 64 -11.50 -27.28 17.38
C TYR A 64 -10.53 -28.44 17.61
N SER A 65 -10.52 -29.44 16.73
CA SER A 65 -9.53 -30.52 16.75
C SER A 65 -8.20 -30.03 16.19
N ARG A 66 -7.17 -29.95 17.05
CA ARG A 66 -5.76 -29.81 16.66
C ARG A 66 -5.25 -31.15 16.14
N CYS A 67 -4.71 -31.17 14.91
CA CYS A 67 -3.79 -32.22 14.48
C CYS A 67 -2.38 -31.62 14.43
N ILE A 68 -1.56 -31.93 15.44
CA ILE A 68 -0.12 -31.68 15.45
C ILE A 68 0.53 -33.02 15.11
N THR A 69 1.09 -33.16 13.91
CA THR A 69 1.95 -34.31 13.58
C THR A 69 3.37 -34.02 14.07
N HIS A 70 3.75 -34.73 15.14
CA HIS A 70 5.14 -34.87 15.58
C HIS A 70 5.93 -35.70 14.55
N TYR A 71 7.04 -35.16 14.03
CA TYR A 71 8.04 -35.96 13.34
C TYR A 71 9.06 -36.47 14.36
N ASN A 72 9.18 -37.79 14.45
CA ASN A 72 10.00 -38.48 15.43
C ASN A 72 11.44 -38.62 14.91
N GLN A 73 12.39 -38.45 15.82
CA GLN A 73 13.83 -38.57 15.60
C GLN A 73 14.27 -39.98 16.02
N SER A 74 14.89 -40.75 15.12
CA SER A 74 15.60 -41.99 15.48
C SER A 74 16.82 -42.24 14.60
N GLN A 75 17.86 -42.75 15.25
CA GLN A 75 19.29 -42.78 14.90
C GLN A 75 19.73 -43.84 13.86
N LEU A 76 20.78 -43.48 13.11
CA LEU A 76 21.99 -44.22 12.68
C LEU A 76 22.01 -45.76 12.63
N GLN A 77 22.35 -46.33 11.46
CA GLN A 77 23.63 -47.05 11.25
C GLN A 77 23.91 -47.44 9.77
N LEU A 78 25.13 -47.08 9.34
CA LEU A 78 26.04 -47.59 8.29
C LEU A 78 25.61 -48.73 7.35
N LEU A 79 25.81 -48.51 6.04
CA LEU A 79 26.58 -49.40 5.13
C LEU A 79 27.01 -48.58 3.89
N GLY A 80 28.29 -48.68 3.54
CA GLY A 80 28.94 -47.82 2.54
C GLY A 80 28.68 -48.21 1.09
N ALA A 81 28.73 -47.20 0.21
CA ALA A 81 29.19 -47.33 -1.16
C ALA A 81 29.48 -45.92 -1.72
N ASP A 82 30.71 -45.71 -2.17
CA ASP A 82 31.16 -44.53 -2.90
C ASP A 82 30.26 -44.25 -4.11
N ARG A 83 29.59 -43.09 -4.12
CA ARG A 83 29.20 -42.39 -5.36
C ARG A 83 29.31 -40.88 -5.18
N ARG A 84 30.37 -40.36 -5.79
CA ARG A 84 30.55 -38.95 -6.15
C ARG A 84 29.27 -38.47 -6.87
N THR A 85 28.51 -37.57 -6.25
CA THR A 85 27.34 -36.93 -6.89
C THR A 85 27.62 -35.45 -7.11
N ASN A 86 27.46 -35.07 -8.38
CA ASN A 86 27.60 -33.73 -8.90
C ASN A 86 26.53 -32.81 -8.29
N MET A 87 26.94 -31.70 -7.67
CA MET A 87 26.05 -30.60 -7.33
C MET A 87 25.69 -29.84 -8.61
N GLY A 88 24.60 -30.25 -9.27
CA GLY A 88 24.15 -29.58 -10.48
C GLY A 88 22.90 -30.18 -11.10
N ASP A 89 21.78 -30.26 -10.38
CA ASP A 89 20.50 -30.61 -11.05
C ASP A 89 19.20 -30.20 -10.34
N SER A 90 19.25 -29.42 -9.24
CA SER A 90 18.02 -29.05 -8.51
C SER A 90 17.21 -27.91 -9.16
N ARG A 91 17.82 -27.07 -10.01
CA ARG A 91 17.11 -25.95 -10.68
C ARG A 91 16.32 -26.41 -11.89
N ASP A 92 16.76 -27.49 -12.54
CA ASP A 92 16.18 -27.95 -13.80
C ASP A 92 14.91 -28.79 -13.58
N ALA A 93 14.82 -29.50 -12.44
CA ALA A 93 13.62 -30.25 -12.05
C ALA A 93 12.41 -29.35 -11.75
N SER A 94 12.62 -28.18 -11.14
CA SER A 94 11.56 -27.20 -10.87
C SER A 94 11.11 -26.47 -12.14
N ALA A 95 12.05 -26.17 -13.04
CA ALA A 95 11.75 -25.56 -14.33
C ALA A 95 10.97 -26.51 -15.26
N ARG A 96 11.25 -27.82 -15.21
CA ARG A 96 10.50 -28.85 -15.94
C ARG A 96 9.08 -29.04 -15.41
N ARG A 97 8.86 -28.99 -14.08
CA ARG A 97 7.49 -29.05 -13.50
C ARG A 97 6.62 -27.85 -13.84
N LEU A 98 7.20 -26.65 -13.90
CA LEU A 98 6.48 -25.44 -14.31
C LEU A 98 6.12 -25.46 -15.81
N ARG A 99 6.98 -26.02 -16.66
CA ARG A 99 6.68 -26.24 -18.09
C ARG A 99 5.56 -27.26 -18.30
N ALA A 100 5.57 -28.37 -17.55
CA ALA A 100 4.51 -29.38 -17.61
C ALA A 100 3.13 -28.85 -17.12
N LEU A 101 3.11 -27.90 -16.18
CA LEU A 101 1.87 -27.22 -15.77
C LEU A 101 1.38 -26.18 -16.79
N ALA A 102 2.30 -25.52 -17.52
CA ALA A 102 1.96 -24.57 -18.56
C ALA A 102 1.39 -25.25 -19.83
N GLU A 103 1.85 -26.46 -20.15
CA GLU A 103 1.37 -27.23 -21.31
C GLU A 103 -0.04 -27.83 -21.12
N HIS A 104 -0.53 -27.93 -19.88
CA HIS A 104 -1.93 -28.30 -19.58
C HIS A 104 -2.89 -27.11 -19.55
N ILE A 105 -2.40 -25.88 -19.76
CA ILE A 105 -3.21 -24.67 -19.84
C ILE A 105 -3.00 -24.07 -21.24
N SER A 106 -3.57 -24.73 -22.25
CA SER A 106 -3.89 -24.09 -23.53
C SER A 106 -5.23 -24.62 -24.05
N PRO A 107 -6.08 -23.76 -24.63
CA PRO A 107 -7.51 -23.98 -24.67
C PRO A 107 -7.91 -24.66 -25.97
N ALA A 108 -8.26 -25.95 -25.88
CA ALA A 108 -9.04 -26.60 -26.92
C ALA A 108 -10.53 -26.27 -26.72
N GLY A 109 -11.06 -25.46 -27.64
CA GLY A 109 -12.49 -25.41 -27.99
C GLY A 109 -13.48 -25.16 -26.85
N GLN A 110 -13.68 -23.90 -26.47
CA GLN A 110 -14.96 -23.48 -25.90
C GLN A 110 -15.62 -22.48 -26.84
N GLN A 111 -16.73 -22.94 -27.41
CA GLN A 111 -17.67 -22.12 -28.16
C GLN A 111 -18.07 -20.91 -27.31
N ASN A 112 -18.10 -19.78 -28.00
CA ASN A 112 -18.40 -18.45 -27.51
C ASN A 112 -19.82 -18.42 -26.91
N GLN A 113 -19.96 -18.69 -25.61
CA GLN A 113 -21.10 -18.23 -24.83
C GLN A 113 -20.66 -16.99 -24.08
N SER A 114 -20.83 -15.85 -24.73
CA SER A 114 -20.90 -14.53 -24.10
C SER A 114 -22.07 -14.50 -23.11
N ARG A 115 -21.87 -15.08 -21.92
CA ARG A 115 -22.71 -14.78 -20.76
C ARG A 115 -22.42 -13.32 -20.41
N SER A 116 -23.28 -12.41 -20.87
CA SER A 116 -23.26 -11.07 -20.32
C SER A 116 -23.51 -11.22 -18.82
N TYR A 117 -22.53 -10.81 -18.02
CA TYR A 117 -22.77 -10.52 -16.62
C TYR A 117 -23.60 -9.24 -16.59
N SER A 118 -24.88 -9.36 -16.93
CA SER A 118 -25.90 -8.37 -16.62
C SER A 118 -26.19 -8.51 -15.13
N GLN A 119 -25.23 -8.12 -14.31
CA GLN A 119 -25.52 -7.84 -12.91
C GLN A 119 -26.20 -6.48 -12.92
N ALA A 120 -27.52 -6.50 -13.01
CA ALA A 120 -28.35 -5.36 -12.69
C ALA A 120 -28.07 -4.98 -11.23
N VAL A 121 -27.14 -4.04 -11.03
CA VAL A 121 -27.01 -3.31 -9.77
C VAL A 121 -28.13 -2.26 -9.78
N THR A 122 -29.34 -2.72 -9.49
CA THR A 122 -30.44 -1.83 -9.13
C THR A 122 -30.25 -1.43 -7.67
N GLY A 123 -29.64 -0.26 -7.44
CA GLY A 123 -29.49 0.29 -6.10
C GLY A 123 -28.54 1.49 -6.02
N CYS A 124 -29.07 2.66 -6.36
CA CYS A 124 -28.50 4.00 -6.10
C CYS A 124 -27.18 4.33 -6.83
N SER A 125 -27.26 4.59 -8.14
CA SER A 125 -26.28 5.45 -8.82
C SER A 125 -26.60 6.91 -8.46
N SER A 126 -26.25 7.33 -7.24
CA SER A 126 -25.96 8.76 -7.07
C SER A 126 -24.68 9.01 -7.86
N ASP A 127 -24.79 9.76 -8.96
CA ASP A 127 -23.61 10.17 -9.73
C ASP A 127 -22.64 10.87 -8.79
N ILE A 128 -21.45 10.32 -8.64
CA ILE A 128 -20.40 10.92 -7.82
C ILE A 128 -19.92 12.17 -8.54
N ASP A 129 -20.04 13.33 -7.88
CA ASP A 129 -19.57 14.61 -8.39
C ASP A 129 -18.05 14.72 -8.23
N PHE A 130 -17.33 14.14 -9.18
CA PHE A 130 -15.86 14.24 -9.26
C PHE A 130 -15.37 15.69 -9.45
N SER A 131 -16.19 16.59 -10.02
CA SER A 131 -15.82 18.00 -10.17
C SER A 131 -15.76 18.68 -8.81
N ALA A 132 -16.71 18.41 -7.92
CA ALA A 132 -16.65 18.88 -6.54
C ALA A 132 -15.43 18.31 -5.81
N LEU A 133 -15.21 16.99 -5.89
CA LEU A 133 -14.10 16.33 -5.20
C LEU A 133 -12.72 16.84 -5.62
N SER A 134 -12.51 17.12 -6.91
CA SER A 134 -11.24 17.62 -7.44
C SER A 134 -10.82 18.98 -6.86
N LYS A 135 -11.78 19.79 -6.39
CA LYS A 135 -11.54 21.13 -5.82
C LYS A 135 -11.16 21.10 -4.34
N LEU A 136 -11.37 19.97 -3.65
CA LEU A 136 -11.19 19.86 -2.20
C LEU A 136 -9.72 19.70 -1.80
N LEU A 137 -8.84 19.28 -2.72
CA LEU A 137 -7.44 19.00 -2.42
C LEU A 137 -6.51 19.98 -3.15
N PRO A 138 -5.72 20.80 -2.42
CA PRO A 138 -4.84 21.78 -3.03
C PRO A 138 -3.80 21.17 -3.97
N HIS A 139 -3.64 21.79 -5.14
CA HIS A 139 -2.67 21.39 -6.15
C HIS A 139 -2.07 22.62 -6.84
N ASP A 140 -0.74 22.78 -6.74
CA ASP A 140 0.02 23.90 -7.31
C ASP A 140 0.99 23.45 -8.43
N GLY A 141 0.81 22.23 -8.95
CA GLY A 141 1.73 21.58 -9.88
C GLY A 141 1.15 21.35 -11.28
N PRO A 142 1.85 20.55 -12.11
CA PRO A 142 1.27 20.04 -13.35
C PRO A 142 0.07 19.16 -13.01
N GLU A 143 -1.05 19.42 -13.66
CA GLU A 143 -2.32 18.73 -13.44
C GLU A 143 -2.22 17.20 -13.52
N GLY A 144 -1.36 16.67 -14.40
CA GLY A 144 -1.07 15.25 -14.51
C GLY A 144 -0.49 14.63 -13.23
N GLU A 145 -0.01 15.45 -12.29
CA GLU A 145 0.52 15.06 -10.98
C GLU A 145 -0.43 15.41 -9.82
N ALA A 146 -1.66 15.84 -10.10
CA ALA A 146 -2.63 16.12 -9.06
C ALA A 146 -2.87 14.90 -8.15
N VAL A 147 -3.11 15.15 -6.86
CA VAL A 147 -3.22 14.07 -5.86
C VAL A 147 -4.67 13.68 -5.61
N TRP A 148 -5.64 14.50 -6.01
CA TRP A 148 -7.05 14.29 -5.70
C TRP A 148 -7.56 12.95 -6.27
N TYR A 149 -7.18 12.56 -7.49
CA TYR A 149 -7.64 11.29 -8.07
C TYR A 149 -6.98 10.05 -7.42
N VAL A 150 -5.81 10.19 -6.80
CA VAL A 150 -5.18 9.13 -5.98
C VAL A 150 -6.02 8.90 -4.72
N VAL A 151 -6.38 10.00 -4.05
CA VAL A 151 -7.22 9.98 -2.84
C VAL A 151 -8.63 9.50 -3.14
N VAL A 152 -9.27 9.98 -4.22
CA VAL A 152 -10.60 9.55 -4.62
C VAL A 152 -10.60 8.07 -4.98
N ALA A 153 -9.65 7.57 -5.77
CA ALA A 153 -9.59 6.14 -6.12
C ALA A 153 -9.49 5.24 -4.88
N ALA A 154 -8.68 5.65 -3.89
CA ALA A 154 -8.55 4.94 -2.62
C ALA A 154 -9.84 4.96 -1.80
N ALA A 155 -10.49 6.12 -1.67
CA ALA A 155 -11.74 6.26 -0.94
C ALA A 155 -12.90 5.50 -1.61
N LEU A 156 -12.98 5.50 -2.95
CA LEU A 156 -13.94 4.69 -3.71
C LEU A 156 -13.79 3.21 -3.38
N MET A 157 -12.56 2.69 -3.31
CA MET A 157 -12.33 1.29 -2.94
C MET A 157 -12.71 1.00 -1.49
N ALA A 158 -12.36 1.91 -0.57
CA ALA A 158 -12.73 1.78 0.84
C ALA A 158 -14.25 1.76 1.04
N PHE A 159 -15.00 2.58 0.30
CA PHE A 159 -16.47 2.59 0.30
C PHE A 159 -17.13 1.58 -0.63
N HIS A 160 -16.37 0.64 -1.20
CA HIS A 160 -16.91 -0.47 -1.99
C HIS A 160 -17.65 0.03 -3.25
N ARG A 161 -17.11 1.08 -3.87
CA ARG A 161 -17.57 1.72 -5.11
C ARG A 161 -16.57 1.47 -6.23
N GLU A 162 -16.08 0.26 -6.38
CA GLU A 162 -15.01 -0.08 -7.32
C GLU A 162 -15.37 0.25 -8.79
N ALA A 163 -16.65 0.12 -9.16
CA ALA A 163 -17.15 0.51 -10.49
C ALA A 163 -16.98 2.01 -10.79
N ALA A 164 -17.02 2.86 -9.77
CA ALA A 164 -16.85 4.30 -9.93
C ALA A 164 -15.39 4.70 -10.22
N VAL A 165 -14.42 3.78 -10.10
CA VAL A 165 -13.04 4.03 -10.57
C VAL A 165 -13.01 4.15 -12.10
N GLY A 166 -13.86 3.40 -12.81
CA GLY A 166 -14.06 3.58 -14.25
C GLY A 166 -14.69 4.92 -14.60
N ALA A 167 -15.68 5.35 -13.83
CA ALA A 167 -16.35 6.64 -13.99
C ALA A 167 -15.41 7.83 -13.67
N LEU A 168 -14.53 7.67 -12.68
CA LEU A 168 -13.47 8.64 -12.37
C LEU A 168 -12.57 8.86 -13.59
N TRP A 169 -12.17 7.79 -14.28
CA TRP A 169 -11.36 7.90 -15.50
C TRP A 169 -12.12 8.64 -16.61
N GLU A 170 -13.37 8.25 -16.86
CA GLU A 170 -14.24 8.88 -17.85
C GLU A 170 -14.40 10.39 -17.57
N HIS A 171 -14.60 10.77 -16.31
CA HIS A 171 -14.67 12.17 -15.90
C HIS A 171 -13.37 12.93 -16.19
N ILE A 172 -12.22 12.34 -15.86
CA ILE A 172 -10.91 12.99 -16.08
C ILE A 172 -10.67 13.24 -17.57
N VAL A 173 -10.95 12.26 -18.45
CA VAL A 173 -10.69 12.42 -19.88
C VAL A 173 -11.71 13.34 -20.57
N SER A 174 -12.96 13.36 -20.11
CA SER A 174 -14.01 14.24 -20.65
C SER A 174 -13.80 15.71 -20.26
N THR A 175 -13.30 15.98 -19.06
CA THR A 175 -13.01 17.34 -18.59
C THR A 175 -11.66 17.87 -19.05
N ARG A 176 -10.83 17.03 -19.68
CA ARG A 176 -9.47 17.38 -20.14
C ARG A 176 -9.21 16.94 -21.59
N PRO A 177 -10.02 17.41 -22.56
CA PRO A 177 -9.92 16.98 -23.95
C PRO A 177 -8.57 17.33 -24.61
N THR A 178 -7.87 18.34 -24.08
CA THR A 178 -6.58 18.82 -24.60
C THR A 178 -5.36 18.13 -23.99
N SER A 179 -5.53 17.20 -23.03
CA SER A 179 -4.41 16.46 -22.45
C SER A 179 -3.67 15.66 -23.53
N THR A 180 -2.36 15.49 -23.39
CA THR A 180 -1.59 14.63 -24.30
C THR A 180 -1.79 13.15 -23.96
N GLU A 181 -1.39 12.25 -24.86
CA GLU A 181 -1.41 10.80 -24.56
C GLU A 181 -0.49 10.46 -23.38
N GLU A 182 0.65 11.14 -23.27
CA GLU A 182 1.60 10.96 -22.17
C GLU A 182 1.01 11.40 -20.83
N GLU A 183 0.29 12.53 -20.80
CA GLU A 183 -0.40 13.01 -19.60
C GLU A 183 -1.53 12.06 -19.20
N ARG A 184 -2.35 11.61 -20.16
CA ARG A 184 -3.38 10.59 -19.92
C ARG A 184 -2.77 9.31 -19.36
N ALA A 185 -1.69 8.83 -19.95
CA ALA A 185 -1.01 7.62 -19.49
C ALA A 185 -0.41 7.78 -18.10
N LEU A 186 0.13 8.95 -17.76
CA LEU A 186 0.62 9.27 -16.42
C LEU A 186 -0.52 9.17 -15.38
N ILE A 187 -1.63 9.85 -15.62
CA ILE A 187 -2.78 9.84 -14.69
C ILE A 187 -3.34 8.42 -14.55
N ALA A 188 -3.53 7.71 -15.66
CA ALA A 188 -4.04 6.34 -15.64
C ALA A 188 -3.11 5.39 -14.84
N ARG A 189 -1.79 5.52 -15.00
CA ARG A 189 -0.81 4.76 -14.20
C ARG A 189 -0.91 5.09 -12.71
N ARG A 190 -1.12 6.37 -12.36
CA ARG A 190 -1.28 6.80 -10.97
C ARG A 190 -2.56 6.27 -10.33
N ILE A 191 -3.70 6.30 -11.02
CA ILE A 191 -4.94 5.68 -10.54
C ILE A 191 -4.75 4.16 -10.37
N ARG A 192 -4.18 3.49 -11.38
CA ARG A 192 -3.89 2.05 -11.35
C ARG A 192 -3.00 1.66 -10.17
N GLU A 193 -1.92 2.40 -9.95
CA GLU A 193 -0.98 2.19 -8.84
C GLU A 193 -1.66 2.45 -7.48
N SER A 194 -2.50 3.47 -7.40
CA SER A 194 -3.27 3.78 -6.18
C SER A 194 -4.22 2.64 -5.83
N CYS A 195 -4.94 2.09 -6.82
CA CYS A 195 -5.82 0.95 -6.60
C CYS A 195 -5.06 -0.30 -6.13
N LEU A 196 -3.91 -0.57 -6.75
CA LEU A 196 -3.06 -1.70 -6.35
C LEU A 196 -2.53 -1.52 -4.92
N LYS A 197 -2.05 -0.32 -4.57
CA LYS A 197 -1.57 -0.01 -3.21
C LYS A 197 -2.69 -0.07 -2.18
N ALA A 198 -3.87 0.49 -2.46
CA ALA A 198 -5.01 0.46 -1.54
C ALA A 198 -5.51 -0.97 -1.26
N SER A 199 -5.33 -1.90 -2.20
CA SER A 199 -5.86 -3.27 -2.10
C SER A 199 -5.39 -4.07 -0.87
N VAL A 200 -4.22 -3.77 -0.30
CA VAL A 200 -3.74 -4.45 0.92
C VAL A 200 -4.40 -3.93 2.20
N LEU A 201 -5.06 -2.78 2.14
CA LEU A 201 -5.79 -2.18 3.26
C LEU A 201 -7.28 -2.54 3.18
N VAL A 202 -7.88 -2.39 2.00
CA VAL A 202 -9.35 -2.53 1.82
C VAL A 202 -9.76 -3.88 1.25
N GLY A 203 -8.80 -4.75 0.93
CA GLY A 203 -9.03 -6.10 0.45
C GLY A 203 -8.65 -6.29 -1.02
N PHE A 204 -7.93 -7.37 -1.29
CA PHE A 204 -7.44 -7.71 -2.63
C PHE A 204 -8.55 -7.87 -3.68
N PRO A 205 -9.71 -8.50 -3.38
CA PRO A 205 -10.82 -8.57 -4.33
C PRO A 205 -11.32 -7.19 -4.80
N ARG A 206 -11.31 -6.18 -3.93
CA ARG A 206 -11.68 -4.81 -4.30
C ARG A 206 -10.67 -4.20 -5.26
N GLY A 207 -9.38 -4.45 -5.03
CA GLY A 207 -8.32 -4.09 -5.96
C GLY A 207 -8.55 -4.66 -7.35
N ILE A 208 -8.89 -5.95 -7.45
CA ILE A 208 -9.19 -6.62 -8.73
C ILE A 208 -10.38 -5.94 -9.43
N ASN A 209 -11.47 -5.70 -8.71
CA ASN A 209 -12.67 -5.09 -9.29
C ASN A 209 -12.42 -3.64 -9.76
N ALA A 210 -11.72 -2.83 -8.95
CA ALA A 210 -11.39 -1.45 -9.29
C ALA A 210 -10.48 -1.36 -10.52
N LEU A 211 -9.45 -2.21 -10.57
CA LEU A 211 -8.52 -2.30 -11.69
C LEU A 211 -9.23 -2.78 -12.97
N SER A 212 -10.17 -3.72 -12.85
CA SER A 212 -10.99 -4.18 -13.98
C SER A 212 -11.90 -3.07 -14.50
N SER A 213 -12.52 -2.30 -13.59
CA SER A 213 -13.34 -1.15 -13.95
C SER A 213 -12.54 -0.06 -14.68
N LEU A 214 -11.34 0.27 -14.17
CA LEU A 214 -10.43 1.21 -14.83
C LEU A 214 -10.03 0.70 -16.22
N HIS A 215 -9.70 -0.59 -16.35
CA HIS A 215 -9.31 -1.21 -17.61
C HIS A 215 -10.42 -1.11 -18.67
N GLY A 216 -11.67 -1.40 -18.30
CA GLY A 216 -12.82 -1.27 -19.20
C GLY A 216 -13.07 0.17 -19.66
N SER A 217 -12.95 1.13 -18.74
CA SER A 217 -13.11 2.57 -19.07
C SER A 217 -11.99 3.07 -19.98
N LEU A 218 -10.74 2.66 -19.74
CA LEU A 218 -9.60 2.95 -20.62
C LEU A 218 -9.82 2.42 -22.04
N ALA A 219 -10.28 1.17 -22.18
CA ALA A 219 -10.54 0.55 -23.46
C ALA A 219 -11.65 1.27 -24.25
N SER A 220 -12.67 1.77 -23.55
CA SER A 220 -13.84 2.41 -24.17
C SER A 220 -13.58 3.87 -24.54
N HIS A 221 -12.94 4.63 -23.66
CA HIS A 221 -12.81 6.08 -23.81
C HIS A 221 -11.47 6.54 -24.37
N THR A 222 -10.41 5.74 -24.22
CA THR A 222 -9.04 6.10 -24.63
C THR A 222 -8.25 4.90 -25.15
N PRO A 223 -8.62 4.30 -26.30
CA PRO A 223 -8.01 3.06 -26.79
C PRO A 223 -6.49 3.14 -27.04
N SER A 224 -5.97 4.31 -27.40
CA SER A 224 -4.53 4.55 -27.57
C SER A 224 -3.78 4.47 -26.24
N THR A 225 -4.32 5.14 -25.20
CA THR A 225 -3.77 5.10 -23.83
C THR A 225 -3.87 3.69 -23.25
N HIS A 226 -4.97 2.97 -23.50
CA HIS A 226 -5.14 1.57 -23.11
C HIS A 226 -4.06 0.65 -23.69
N ARG A 227 -3.76 0.78 -24.99
CA ARG A 227 -2.67 0.03 -25.63
C ARG A 227 -1.31 0.36 -25.03
N LEU A 228 -1.03 1.63 -24.77
CA LEU A 228 0.23 2.05 -24.16
C LEU A 228 0.41 1.43 -22.77
N LEU A 229 -0.63 1.46 -21.93
CA LEU A 229 -0.60 0.87 -20.59
C LEU A 229 -0.51 -0.66 -20.59
N SER A 230 -0.98 -1.31 -21.65
CA SER A 230 -0.90 -2.77 -21.81
C SER A 230 0.53 -3.26 -22.07
N ALA A 231 1.43 -2.37 -22.48
CA ALA A 231 2.85 -2.66 -22.64
C ALA A 231 3.66 -2.50 -21.33
N ASP A 232 3.05 -2.02 -20.25
CA ASP A 232 3.73 -1.84 -18.97
C ASP A 232 4.08 -3.19 -18.34
N SER A 233 5.27 -3.27 -17.73
CA SER A 233 5.73 -4.44 -16.98
C SER A 233 5.67 -4.22 -15.47
N SER A 234 5.72 -5.31 -14.71
CA SER A 234 5.68 -5.24 -13.25
C SER A 234 6.90 -4.48 -12.70
N LEU A 235 6.64 -3.41 -11.94
CA LEU A 235 7.67 -2.68 -11.19
C LEU A 235 8.27 -3.48 -10.02
N ARG A 236 7.63 -4.61 -9.68
CA ARG A 236 7.86 -5.41 -8.48
C ARG A 236 8.63 -6.71 -8.75
N SER A 237 8.38 -7.33 -9.90
CA SER A 237 9.03 -8.57 -10.32
C SER A 237 10.56 -8.52 -10.36
N PRO A 238 11.22 -7.41 -10.77
CA PRO A 238 12.69 -7.39 -10.88
C PRO A 238 13.43 -7.21 -9.54
N VAL A 239 12.73 -6.97 -8.43
CA VAL A 239 13.35 -6.61 -7.14
C VAL A 239 13.52 -7.87 -6.27
N ASP A 240 14.73 -8.09 -5.74
CA ASP A 240 15.01 -9.23 -4.87
C ASP A 240 14.51 -9.02 -3.43
N GLY A 241 14.44 -10.11 -2.66
CA GLY A 241 13.90 -10.10 -1.29
C GLY A 241 14.69 -9.24 -0.30
N LYS A 242 16.02 -9.16 -0.44
CA LYS A 242 16.85 -8.33 0.45
C LYS A 242 16.58 -6.85 0.18
N THR A 243 16.58 -6.45 -1.10
CA THR A 243 16.25 -5.08 -1.50
C THR A 243 14.85 -4.67 -1.04
N LYS A 244 13.85 -5.58 -1.14
CA LYS A 244 12.49 -5.35 -0.63
C LYS A 244 12.48 -5.08 0.86
N LEU A 245 13.12 -5.94 1.66
CA LEU A 245 13.19 -5.76 3.10
C LEU A 245 13.88 -4.45 3.50
N GLU A 246 14.99 -4.10 2.84
CA GLU A 246 15.73 -2.86 3.10
C GLU A 246 14.88 -1.61 2.81
N ARG A 247 14.27 -1.53 1.61
CA ARG A 247 13.44 -0.36 1.25
C ARG A 247 12.16 -0.29 2.07
N GLY A 248 11.57 -1.44 2.41
CA GLY A 248 10.39 -1.51 3.28
C GLY A 248 10.70 -1.03 4.69
N THR A 249 11.82 -1.44 5.26
CA THR A 249 12.31 -0.98 6.57
C THR A 249 12.57 0.53 6.56
N ALA A 250 13.24 1.04 5.53
CA ALA A 250 13.51 2.48 5.40
C ALA A 250 12.21 3.29 5.27
N PHE A 251 11.26 2.83 4.46
CA PHE A 251 9.96 3.50 4.28
C PHE A 251 9.16 3.50 5.58
N PHE A 252 9.01 2.34 6.23
CA PHE A 252 8.27 2.18 7.48
C PHE A 252 8.85 3.03 8.61
N THR A 253 10.18 3.10 8.69
CA THR A 253 10.89 3.91 9.70
C THR A 253 10.63 5.40 9.53
N ARG A 254 10.58 5.88 8.28
CA ARG A 254 10.23 7.28 8.00
C ARG A 254 8.75 7.56 8.29
N LEU A 255 7.86 6.65 7.92
CA LEU A 255 6.42 6.75 8.16
C LEU A 255 6.12 6.91 9.65
N TYR A 256 6.63 5.99 10.46
CA TYR A 256 6.37 5.92 11.90
C TYR A 256 7.50 6.54 12.74
N ALA A 257 8.15 7.60 12.26
CA ALA A 257 9.28 8.24 12.94
C ALA A 257 9.01 8.44 14.45
N GLY A 258 9.93 7.94 15.29
CA GLY A 258 9.79 7.96 16.76
C GLY A 258 8.95 6.82 17.37
N HIS A 259 8.26 6.02 16.55
CA HIS A 259 7.37 4.94 16.99
C HIS A 259 7.63 3.59 16.31
N THR A 260 8.51 3.54 15.31
CA THR A 260 8.89 2.35 14.52
C THR A 260 9.02 1.08 15.35
N ASN A 261 9.96 1.06 16.32
CA ASN A 261 10.26 -0.15 17.10
C ASN A 261 9.04 -0.60 17.91
N LYS A 262 8.35 0.33 18.58
CA LYS A 262 7.15 0.01 19.36
C LYS A 262 6.06 -0.66 18.50
N ILE A 263 5.84 -0.16 17.28
CA ILE A 263 4.83 -0.70 16.38
C ILE A 263 5.25 -2.07 15.86
N LEU A 264 6.51 -2.22 15.41
CA LEU A 264 7.06 -3.50 14.97
C LEU A 264 6.98 -4.55 16.09
N ASP A 265 7.42 -4.22 17.29
CA ASP A 265 7.37 -5.12 18.46
C ASP A 265 5.94 -5.56 18.78
N ASN A 266 4.97 -4.65 18.66
CA ASN A 266 3.57 -4.99 18.90
C ASN A 266 3.03 -5.94 17.82
N MET A 267 3.35 -5.68 16.55
CA MET A 267 3.00 -6.57 15.43
C MET A 267 3.66 -7.94 15.58
N SER A 268 4.96 -7.99 15.90
CA SER A 268 5.70 -9.23 16.13
C SER A 268 5.06 -10.04 17.25
N ARG A 269 4.82 -9.43 18.42
CA ARG A 269 4.20 -10.12 19.57
C ARG A 269 2.81 -10.66 19.25
N SER A 270 2.01 -9.94 18.48
CA SER A 270 0.64 -10.35 18.14
C SER A 270 0.55 -11.53 17.15
N SER A 271 1.63 -11.85 16.44
CA SER A 271 1.63 -12.78 15.31
C SER A 271 2.77 -13.82 15.33
N GLY A 272 3.60 -13.84 16.37
CA GLY A 272 4.79 -14.68 16.41
C GLY A 272 5.92 -14.22 15.48
N GLY A 273 5.94 -12.94 15.09
CA GLY A 273 6.96 -12.34 14.23
C GLY A 273 6.52 -12.14 12.77
N ASP A 274 5.48 -12.86 12.33
CA ASP A 274 5.06 -12.85 10.92
C ASP A 274 4.50 -11.51 10.47
N LEU A 275 3.66 -10.86 11.27
CA LEU A 275 3.03 -9.60 10.86
C LEU A 275 4.07 -8.49 10.66
N SER A 276 5.06 -8.40 11.54
CA SER A 276 6.15 -7.44 11.38
C SER A 276 7.01 -7.73 10.15
N TYR A 277 7.37 -9.00 9.94
CA TYR A 277 8.19 -9.38 8.80
C TYR A 277 7.43 -9.17 7.48
N TYR A 278 6.18 -9.61 7.41
CA TYR A 278 5.31 -9.45 6.26
C TYR A 278 5.02 -7.97 5.96
N ALA A 279 4.79 -7.15 6.99
CA ALA A 279 4.65 -5.71 6.81
C ALA A 279 5.91 -5.13 6.15
N LEU A 280 7.11 -5.40 6.68
CA LEU A 280 8.34 -4.84 6.15
C LEU A 280 8.71 -5.37 4.76
N ALA A 281 8.69 -6.68 4.55
CA ALA A 281 9.14 -7.29 3.29
C ALA A 281 8.06 -7.23 2.20
N SER A 282 6.81 -7.56 2.53
CA SER A 282 5.75 -7.81 1.56
C SER A 282 4.78 -6.65 1.37
N VAL A 283 4.46 -5.88 2.42
CA VAL A 283 3.58 -4.72 2.27
C VAL A 283 4.39 -3.49 1.88
N TYR A 284 5.29 -3.06 2.76
CA TYR A 284 6.10 -1.87 2.52
C TYR A 284 7.19 -2.14 1.50
N GLY A 285 7.90 -3.26 1.64
CA GLY A 285 8.98 -3.65 0.76
C GLY A 285 8.53 -3.96 -0.66
N GLU A 286 7.49 -4.74 -0.87
CA GLU A 286 7.00 -5.04 -2.23
C GLU A 286 6.26 -3.84 -2.84
N LEU A 287 5.33 -3.26 -2.08
CA LEU A 287 4.23 -2.49 -2.65
C LEU A 287 4.35 -0.99 -2.34
N MET A 288 4.46 -0.60 -1.06
CA MET A 288 4.37 0.82 -0.68
C MET A 288 5.65 1.61 -1.00
N ALA A 289 6.84 1.01 -0.85
CA ALA A 289 8.12 1.66 -1.09
C ALA A 289 8.50 1.78 -2.58
N GLU A 290 7.67 1.25 -3.50
CA GLU A 290 7.76 1.58 -4.91
C GLU A 290 7.12 2.96 -5.15
N THR A 291 7.92 4.00 -5.31
CA THR A 291 7.46 5.39 -5.33
C THR A 291 7.63 6.09 -6.68
N ARG A 292 7.93 5.37 -7.75
CA ARG A 292 8.15 5.97 -9.08
C ARG A 292 6.87 6.53 -9.73
N VAL A 293 5.70 5.98 -9.40
CA VAL A 293 4.41 6.39 -10.00
C VAL A 293 3.57 7.19 -9.00
N VAL A 294 3.40 6.66 -7.78
CA VAL A 294 2.76 7.35 -6.65
C VAL A 294 3.83 7.51 -5.57
N ASN A 295 4.19 8.75 -5.25
CA ASN A 295 5.35 9.02 -4.39
C ASN A 295 5.08 8.64 -2.92
N ALA A 296 6.10 8.79 -2.05
CA ALA A 296 5.99 8.38 -0.65
C ALA A 296 4.88 9.13 0.12
N MET A 297 4.75 10.44 -0.09
CA MET A 297 3.73 11.26 0.56
C MET A 297 2.33 10.89 0.08
N GLU A 298 2.15 10.72 -1.23
CA GLU A 298 0.87 10.31 -1.82
C GLU A 298 0.47 8.90 -1.38
N THR A 299 1.44 7.98 -1.27
CA THR A 299 1.22 6.62 -0.78
C THR A 299 0.69 6.65 0.64
N VAL A 300 1.32 7.39 1.54
CA VAL A 300 0.90 7.44 2.96
C VAL A 300 -0.42 8.20 3.12
N LEU A 301 -0.65 9.25 2.33
CA LEU A 301 -1.94 9.96 2.33
C LEU A 301 -3.08 9.03 1.87
N MET A 302 -2.82 8.17 0.88
CA MET A 302 -3.73 7.12 0.44
C MET A 302 -3.97 6.07 1.54
N GLU A 303 -2.93 5.64 2.27
CA GLU A 303 -3.10 4.72 3.41
C GLU A 303 -3.99 5.34 4.51
N PHE A 304 -3.76 6.62 4.83
CA PHE A 304 -4.59 7.38 5.77
C PHE A 304 -6.05 7.42 5.33
N VAL A 305 -6.30 7.76 4.06
CA VAL A 305 -7.64 7.83 3.48
C VAL A 305 -8.37 6.48 3.55
N CYS A 306 -7.69 5.38 3.23
CA CYS A 306 -8.28 4.05 3.34
C CYS A 306 -8.70 3.75 4.79
N CYS A 307 -7.82 4.00 5.76
CA CYS A 307 -8.12 3.72 7.17
C CYS A 307 -9.17 4.67 7.76
N LEU A 308 -9.25 5.91 7.28
CA LEU A 308 -10.29 6.86 7.68
C LEU A 308 -11.66 6.43 7.16
N ALA A 309 -11.73 6.04 5.88
CA ALA A 309 -12.97 5.62 5.25
C ALA A 309 -13.50 4.26 5.78
N ASP A 310 -12.60 3.35 6.15
CA ASP A 310 -12.93 2.02 6.68
C ASP A 310 -13.07 1.99 8.22
N ASP A 311 -13.14 3.17 8.86
CA ASP A 311 -13.34 3.36 10.31
C ASP A 311 -12.30 2.66 11.22
N VAL A 312 -11.03 2.70 10.82
CA VAL A 312 -9.93 2.05 11.55
C VAL A 312 -9.04 3.10 12.24
N ALA A 313 -9.58 3.73 13.28
CA ALA A 313 -8.97 4.90 13.95
C ALA A 313 -7.49 4.74 14.38
N PRO A 314 -7.03 3.61 14.97
CA PRO A 314 -5.61 3.48 15.36
C PRO A 314 -4.63 3.55 14.18
N GLN A 315 -4.99 2.93 13.06
CA GLN A 315 -4.23 2.92 11.82
C GLN A 315 -4.32 4.27 11.13
N ALA A 316 -5.52 4.86 11.05
CA ALA A 316 -5.72 6.21 10.53
C ALA A 316 -4.85 7.24 11.26
N LYS A 317 -4.75 7.16 12.60
CA LYS A 317 -3.86 8.02 13.39
C LYS A 317 -2.40 7.87 13.00
N GLY A 318 -1.93 6.63 12.84
CA GLY A 318 -0.56 6.32 12.40
C GLY A 318 -0.23 6.96 11.04
N HIS A 319 -1.09 6.74 10.05
CA HIS A 319 -0.90 7.27 8.70
C HIS A 319 -1.17 8.78 8.59
N PHE A 320 -1.97 9.38 9.47
CA PHE A 320 -2.16 10.82 9.55
C PHE A 320 -0.85 11.55 9.92
N PHE A 321 -0.21 11.13 11.01
CA PHE A 321 1.12 11.67 11.38
C PHE A 321 2.19 11.25 10.38
N GLY A 322 2.06 10.04 9.84
CA GLY A 322 2.91 9.55 8.76
C GLY A 322 2.87 10.42 7.50
N SER A 323 1.69 10.90 7.12
CA SER A 323 1.52 11.79 5.97
C SER A 323 2.32 13.08 6.18
N ARG A 324 2.29 13.63 7.40
CA ARG A 324 3.11 14.78 7.78
C ARG A 324 4.62 14.45 7.73
N ASN A 325 5.03 13.30 8.26
CA ASN A 325 6.44 12.85 8.21
C ASN A 325 6.96 12.69 6.78
N MET A 326 6.07 12.38 5.83
CA MET A 326 6.40 12.30 4.40
C MET A 326 6.29 13.63 3.66
N GLY A 327 5.94 14.73 4.33
CA GLY A 327 5.93 16.08 3.78
C GLY A 327 4.56 16.61 3.33
N ALA A 328 3.45 15.97 3.73
CA ALA A 328 2.13 16.56 3.50
C ALA A 328 1.93 17.83 4.36
N SER A 329 1.34 18.87 3.77
CA SER A 329 0.89 20.06 4.48
C SER A 329 -0.42 19.78 5.23
N GLY A 330 -0.74 20.60 6.25
CA GLY A 330 -2.04 20.54 6.93
C GLY A 330 -3.20 20.68 5.94
N ALA A 331 -3.09 21.64 5.01
CA ALA A 331 -4.09 21.86 3.96
C ALA A 331 -4.34 20.62 3.08
N ARG A 332 -3.28 19.89 2.70
CA ARG A 332 -3.43 18.66 1.89
C ARG A 332 -4.13 17.55 2.67
N ILE A 333 -3.78 17.37 3.94
CA ILE A 333 -4.41 16.36 4.80
C ILE A 333 -5.89 16.70 5.02
N LYS A 334 -6.22 17.97 5.30
CA LYS A 334 -7.61 18.46 5.42
C LYS A 334 -8.41 18.26 4.13
N GLY A 335 -7.79 18.52 2.98
CA GLY A 335 -8.41 18.25 1.68
C GLY A 335 -8.72 16.77 1.47
N ALA A 336 -7.81 15.88 1.88
CA ALA A 336 -8.05 14.44 1.82
C ALA A 336 -9.20 13.99 2.74
N VAL A 337 -9.27 14.50 3.98
CA VAL A 337 -10.42 14.28 4.88
C VAL A 337 -11.72 14.76 4.24
N SER A 338 -11.69 15.95 3.64
CA SER A 338 -12.87 16.54 2.99
C SER A 338 -13.35 15.68 1.82
N ILE A 339 -12.45 15.13 1.00
CA ILE A 339 -12.80 14.18 -0.07
C ILE A 339 -13.50 12.95 0.50
N VAL A 340 -12.96 12.33 1.55
CA VAL A 340 -13.56 11.12 2.16
C VAL A 340 -14.96 11.42 2.68
N GLN A 341 -15.12 12.51 3.42
CA GLN A 341 -16.40 12.90 4.01
C GLN A 341 -17.43 13.30 2.96
N ASP A 342 -17.01 14.02 1.92
CA ASP A 342 -17.92 14.43 0.85
C ASP A 342 -18.35 13.24 0.00
N LEU A 343 -17.42 12.35 -0.34
CA LEU A 343 -17.73 11.11 -1.05
C LEU A 343 -18.67 10.21 -0.24
N ALA A 344 -18.50 10.11 1.08
CA ALA A 344 -19.42 9.38 1.95
C ALA A 344 -20.84 9.96 1.87
N ARG A 345 -20.99 11.29 1.92
CA ARG A 345 -22.30 11.96 1.76
C ARG A 345 -22.92 11.67 0.40
N GLN A 346 -22.16 11.79 -0.68
CA GLN A 346 -22.64 11.49 -2.03
C GLN A 346 -23.06 10.02 -2.17
N ALA A 347 -22.39 9.11 -1.45
CA ALA A 347 -22.70 7.68 -1.44
C ALA A 347 -23.83 7.29 -0.46
N GLY A 348 -24.40 8.25 0.30
CA GLY A 348 -25.42 8.00 1.32
C GLY A 348 -24.91 7.21 2.53
N LEU A 349 -23.63 7.35 2.86
CA LEU A 349 -22.97 6.67 3.98
C LEU A 349 -22.78 7.61 5.17
N ASP A 350 -22.57 7.03 6.35
CA ASP A 350 -22.16 7.78 7.53
C ASP A 350 -20.82 8.50 7.29
N VAL A 351 -20.71 9.73 7.79
CA VAL A 351 -19.53 10.58 7.57
C VAL A 351 -18.40 10.12 8.50
N PRO A 352 -17.26 9.62 7.95
CA PRO A 352 -16.16 9.14 8.79
C PRO A 352 -15.39 10.28 9.47
N GLY A 353 -14.65 9.93 10.52
CA GLY A 353 -13.75 10.85 11.21
C GLY A 353 -14.43 11.83 12.17
N THR A 354 -15.63 11.51 12.65
CA THR A 354 -16.45 12.39 13.50
C THR A 354 -16.41 12.04 15.00
N GLY A 355 -15.89 10.86 15.38
CA GLY A 355 -15.76 10.40 16.77
C GLY A 355 -14.54 10.95 17.53
N GLU A 356 -14.54 10.80 18.86
CA GLU A 356 -13.46 11.28 19.74
C GLU A 356 -12.11 10.63 19.43
N GLU A 357 -12.13 9.37 18.98
CA GLU A 357 -10.97 8.62 18.51
C GLU A 357 -10.27 9.28 17.31
N TYR A 358 -10.98 10.17 16.59
CA TYR A 358 -10.47 10.97 15.48
C TYR A 358 -10.11 12.41 15.86
N ALA A 359 -10.10 12.78 17.15
CA ALA A 359 -9.72 14.13 17.61
C ALA A 359 -8.31 14.57 17.14
N PHE A 360 -7.45 13.62 16.77
CA PHE A 360 -6.14 13.91 16.19
C PHE A 360 -6.21 14.68 14.86
N LEU A 361 -7.32 14.62 14.12
CA LEU A 361 -7.49 15.32 12.83
C LEU A 361 -7.35 16.84 12.99
N ALA A 362 -7.79 17.40 14.11
CA ALA A 362 -7.65 18.83 14.43
C ALA A 362 -6.18 19.30 14.44
N LYS A 363 -5.21 18.38 14.61
CA LYS A 363 -3.79 18.74 14.59
C LYS A 363 -3.34 19.31 13.24
N ALA A 364 -4.03 18.95 12.15
CA ALA A 364 -3.71 19.44 10.81
C ALA A 364 -3.88 20.96 10.67
N ASP A 365 -4.68 21.60 11.52
CA ASP A 365 -4.82 23.07 11.53
C ASP A 365 -3.54 23.79 11.96
N SER A 366 -2.61 23.08 12.60
CA SER A 366 -1.34 23.63 13.09
C SER A 366 -0.12 23.36 12.19
N TRP A 367 -0.32 22.85 10.96
CA TRP A 367 0.74 22.26 10.12
C TRP A 367 1.01 22.93 8.77
#